data_AF-K1XJP5-F1
#
_entry.id   AF-K1XJP5-F1
#
_cell.length_a   1.000
_cell.length_b   1.000
_cell.length_c   1.000
_cell.angle_alpha   90.00
_cell.angle_beta   90.00
_cell.angle_gamma   90.00
#
_symmetry.space_group_name_H-M   'P 1'
#
loop_
_entity.id
_entity.type
_entity.pdbx_description
1 polymer ?
#
loop_
_entity_poly.entity_id
_entity_poly.type
_entity_poly.pdbx_seq_one_letter_code
_entity_poly.pdbx_strand_id
1 'polypeptide(L)'
;MVFSWAYPAHAHQGHWGLVDSQHNFCEEDYILTPYIAELINTLTNLTYLLYAYHGIKNNANRKDAVLRNLSYLGIAAVGLGSAVFHATMKSWTQWYRAGGHRPGYIHDPLHRIQVFSERGEMGYGSWPGSMKTSTGRLIGGRTGVPLETKDQGSDARDDLSMLVAVATVLHRVCTFDKSLSTTVISGVAITAGMTAFSAWHCITDETVMHSVLFAIMIVLVGQKTRMVITQRVSDPAVAKEVRKLALWGGIIFISGFGIWNIDNAICSSLTRWKRAIGMPWSFVLELHGWWHIFTGAGAYIFIALVEYLTSEKAGQALGSRFAWPVNLIVNGQAGSKASSQDDGATTTSSSTKKKAHEKNGGAPATTGTSAEVSTTDVKTNGGAGKMKTAVKTNGAAKKGL
;
A
#
# COMPACT_ATOMS: atom_id res chain seq x y z
N MET A 1 7.77 14.13 33.86
CA MET A 1 6.50 14.29 33.12
C MET A 1 6.44 13.19 32.08
N VAL A 2 5.48 12.28 32.18
CA VAL A 2 5.17 11.37 31.08
C VAL A 2 4.54 12.24 30.00
N PHE A 3 5.07 12.21 28.77
CA PHE A 3 4.46 12.90 27.63
C PHE A 3 3.14 12.19 27.29
N SER A 4 2.08 12.53 28.02
CA SER A 4 0.76 11.92 27.88
C SER A 4 -0.35 12.86 28.36
N TRP A 5 -1.49 12.81 27.69
CA TRP A 5 -2.73 13.47 28.10
C TRP A 5 -3.91 12.50 28.05
N ALA A 6 -5.00 12.85 28.74
CA ALA A 6 -6.18 12.02 28.81
C ALA A 6 -6.79 11.80 27.42
N TYR A 7 -7.25 10.57 27.17
CA TYR A 7 -8.02 10.27 25.98
C TYR A 7 -9.39 10.97 26.07
N PRO A 8 -9.88 11.63 25.00
CA PRO A 8 -11.13 12.39 25.07
C PRO A 8 -12.34 11.55 25.52
N ALA A 9 -13.20 12.13 26.36
CA ALA A 9 -14.37 11.44 26.89
C ALA A 9 -15.49 11.32 25.85
N HIS A 10 -15.63 12.31 24.98
CA HIS A 10 -16.74 12.45 24.05
C HIS A 10 -16.24 12.82 22.66
N ALA A 11 -16.87 12.25 21.63
CA ALA A 11 -16.64 12.61 20.25
C ALA A 11 -17.18 14.01 19.94
N HIS A 12 -16.58 14.64 18.94
CA HIS A 12 -17.08 15.87 18.36
C HIS A 12 -18.31 15.59 17.48
N GLN A 13 -19.10 16.63 17.20
CA GLN A 13 -20.08 16.56 16.12
C GLN A 13 -19.33 16.52 14.78
N GLY A 14 -19.51 15.42 14.03
CA GLY A 14 -18.84 15.23 12.75
C GLY A 14 -19.22 16.26 11.70
N HIS A 15 -18.22 16.86 11.06
CA HIS A 15 -18.38 17.86 10.01
C HIS A 15 -19.16 17.31 8.80
N TRP A 16 -18.96 16.04 8.48
CA TRP A 16 -19.63 15.36 7.37
C TRP A 16 -21.05 14.89 7.72
N GLY A 17 -21.53 15.17 8.93
CA GLY A 17 -22.82 14.69 9.45
C GLY A 17 -22.71 13.32 10.10
N LEU A 18 -23.86 12.66 10.32
CA LEU A 18 -23.93 11.35 10.98
C LEU A 18 -23.22 10.27 10.15
N VAL A 19 -22.54 9.34 10.81
CA VAL A 19 -21.96 8.16 10.16
C VAL A 19 -23.09 7.35 9.52
N ASP A 20 -22.91 7.01 8.23
CA ASP A 20 -23.86 6.19 7.47
C ASP A 20 -23.16 5.06 6.69
N SER A 21 -21.85 4.86 6.94
CA SER A 21 -21.10 3.72 6.42
C SER A 21 -21.65 2.41 6.99
N GLN A 22 -21.64 1.37 6.17
CA GLN A 22 -22.00 0.01 6.61
C GLN A 22 -20.97 -0.57 7.58
N HIS A 23 -19.71 -0.13 7.47
CA HIS A 23 -18.63 -0.60 8.31
C HIS A 23 -18.08 0.51 9.20
N ASN A 24 -17.70 0.12 10.41
CA ASN A 24 -17.11 0.98 11.43
C ASN A 24 -16.01 0.19 12.17
N PHE A 25 -14.83 0.77 12.27
CA PHE A 25 -13.64 0.12 12.83
C PHE A 25 -13.49 0.46 14.33
N CYS A 26 -12.37 0.07 14.93
CA CYS A 26 -12.16 0.24 16.37
C CYS A 26 -11.64 1.62 16.79
N GLU A 27 -11.21 2.44 15.83
CA GLU A 27 -10.91 3.85 16.10
C GLU A 27 -12.24 4.58 16.37
N GLU A 28 -12.28 5.42 17.40
CA GLU A 28 -13.54 6.09 17.76
C GLU A 28 -13.77 7.31 16.85
N ASP A 29 -14.93 7.33 16.18
CA ASP A 29 -15.31 8.37 15.23
C ASP A 29 -15.28 9.78 15.85
N TYR A 30 -14.63 10.71 15.16
CA TYR A 30 -14.54 12.13 15.48
C TYR A 30 -14.07 12.40 16.92
N ILE A 31 -13.31 11.47 17.52
CA ILE A 31 -12.87 11.58 18.91
C ILE A 31 -11.75 12.61 19.10
N LEU A 32 -10.91 12.80 18.06
CA LEU A 32 -9.78 13.74 18.09
C LEU A 32 -10.06 15.04 17.35
N THR A 33 -10.90 14.99 16.31
CA THR A 33 -11.21 16.16 15.47
C THR A 33 -12.65 16.08 14.95
N PRO A 34 -13.33 17.20 14.70
CA PRO A 34 -14.63 17.19 14.02
C PRO A 34 -14.54 16.93 12.51
N TYR A 35 -13.36 17.01 11.89
CA TYR A 35 -13.21 16.98 10.42
C TYR A 35 -12.88 15.61 9.85
N ILE A 36 -12.20 14.78 10.64
CA ILE A 36 -11.72 13.44 10.28
C ILE A 36 -12.29 12.49 11.33
N ALA A 37 -13.08 11.52 10.89
CA ALA A 37 -13.74 10.54 11.76
C ALA A 37 -12.71 9.63 12.44
N GLU A 38 -11.94 8.87 11.67
CA GLU A 38 -10.89 8.00 12.18
C GLU A 38 -9.52 8.57 11.78
N LEU A 39 -8.90 9.36 12.66
CA LEU A 39 -7.70 10.14 12.35
C LEU A 39 -6.50 9.26 12.00
N ILE A 40 -6.23 8.23 12.80
CA ILE A 40 -5.07 7.36 12.62
C ILE A 40 -5.27 6.46 11.40
N ASN A 41 -6.46 5.88 11.23
CA ASN A 41 -6.81 5.11 10.05
C ASN A 41 -6.71 5.96 8.76
N THR A 42 -7.12 7.23 8.82
CA THR A 42 -6.95 8.18 7.70
C THR A 42 -5.48 8.50 7.42
N LEU A 43 -4.68 8.83 8.43
CA LEU A 43 -3.30 9.28 8.24
C LEU A 43 -2.36 8.14 7.84
N THR A 44 -2.58 6.93 8.34
CA THR A 44 -1.76 5.75 8.03
C THR A 44 -1.84 5.37 6.55
N ASN A 45 -2.91 5.73 5.86
CA ASN A 45 -3.05 5.60 4.41
C ASN A 45 -2.03 6.43 3.59
N LEU A 46 -1.40 7.45 4.20
CA LEU A 46 -0.29 8.19 3.59
C LEU A 46 0.88 7.24 3.24
N THR A 47 1.01 6.11 3.94
CA THR A 47 1.98 5.06 3.64
C THR A 47 1.88 4.55 2.20
N TYR A 48 0.66 4.28 1.72
CA TYR A 48 0.43 3.85 0.33
C TYR A 48 0.86 4.93 -0.66
N LEU A 49 0.55 6.19 -0.37
CA LEU A 49 0.89 7.33 -1.24
C LEU A 49 2.39 7.58 -1.31
N LEU A 50 3.10 7.44 -0.18
CA LEU A 50 4.55 7.58 -0.12
C LEU A 50 5.24 6.47 -0.94
N TYR A 51 4.76 5.22 -0.85
CA TYR A 51 5.29 4.13 -1.67
C TYR A 51 5.00 4.31 -3.16
N ALA A 52 3.79 4.72 -3.52
CA ALA A 52 3.44 5.04 -4.89
C ALA A 52 4.34 6.15 -5.44
N TYR A 53 4.50 7.25 -4.70
CA TYR A 53 5.36 8.37 -5.08
C TYR A 53 6.79 7.92 -5.31
N HIS A 54 7.37 7.14 -4.38
CA HIS A 54 8.73 6.63 -4.50
C HIS A 54 8.92 5.75 -5.76
N GLY A 55 7.98 4.84 -6.02
CA GLY A 55 7.99 3.98 -7.20
C GLY A 55 7.90 4.78 -8.52
N ILE A 56 6.95 5.71 -8.59
CA ILE A 56 6.75 6.57 -9.76
C ILE A 56 7.98 7.44 -10.02
N LYS A 57 8.56 8.04 -8.97
CA LYS A 57 9.78 8.85 -9.05
C LYS A 57 10.95 8.06 -9.64
N ASN A 58 11.12 6.79 -9.23
CA ASN A 58 12.17 5.92 -9.75
C ASN A 58 12.00 5.56 -11.23
N ASN A 59 10.80 5.72 -11.78
CA ASN A 59 10.47 5.44 -13.17
C ASN A 59 10.44 6.68 -14.08
N ALA A 60 10.58 7.90 -13.55
CA ALA A 60 10.32 9.16 -14.27
C ALA A 60 11.08 9.32 -15.60
N ASN A 61 12.28 8.73 -15.74
CA ASN A 61 13.12 8.86 -16.92
C ASN A 61 13.02 7.66 -17.90
N ARG A 62 12.05 6.77 -17.73
CA ARG A 62 11.90 5.56 -18.53
C ARG A 62 10.90 5.74 -19.66
N LYS A 63 11.21 5.20 -20.84
CA LYS A 63 10.28 5.21 -22.00
C LYS A 63 9.00 4.40 -21.74
N ASP A 64 9.10 3.36 -20.90
CA ASP A 64 7.99 2.49 -20.51
C ASP A 64 7.33 2.90 -19.18
N ALA A 65 7.58 4.13 -18.70
CA ALA A 65 7.15 4.59 -17.37
C ALA A 65 5.63 4.49 -17.15
N VAL A 66 4.82 4.80 -18.16
CA VAL A 66 3.35 4.78 -18.03
C VAL A 66 2.86 3.40 -17.62
N LEU A 67 3.24 2.36 -18.37
CA LEU A 67 2.84 0.98 -18.08
C LEU A 67 3.44 0.47 -16.78
N ARG A 68 4.70 0.85 -16.48
CA ARG A 68 5.33 0.47 -15.22
C ARG A 68 4.64 1.06 -14.00
N ASN A 69 4.13 2.27 -14.13
CA ASN A 69 3.51 3.02 -13.05
C ASN A 69 2.06 2.62 -12.77
N LEU A 70 1.41 1.79 -13.59
CA LEU A 70 0.03 1.37 -13.36
C LEU A 70 -0.18 0.72 -11.98
N SER A 71 0.74 -0.14 -11.54
CA SER A 71 0.65 -0.75 -10.20
C SER A 71 0.89 0.24 -9.06
N TYR A 72 1.75 1.24 -9.25
CA TYR A 72 1.96 2.31 -8.28
C TYR A 72 0.77 3.29 -8.23
N LEU A 73 0.11 3.53 -9.37
CA LEU A 73 -1.15 4.28 -9.41
C LEU A 73 -2.29 3.49 -8.75
N GLY A 74 -2.30 2.16 -8.90
CA GLY A 74 -3.24 1.28 -8.21
C GLY A 74 -3.13 1.38 -6.69
N ILE A 75 -1.92 1.23 -6.13
CA ILE A 75 -1.73 1.38 -4.68
C ILE A 75 -1.97 2.83 -4.19
N ALA A 76 -1.72 3.85 -5.02
CA ALA A 76 -2.11 5.22 -4.69
C ALA A 76 -3.63 5.39 -4.63
N ALA A 77 -4.37 4.75 -5.54
CA ALA A 77 -5.83 4.77 -5.55
C ALA A 77 -6.41 4.09 -4.30
N VAL A 78 -5.82 2.98 -3.85
CA VAL A 78 -6.13 2.33 -2.56
C VAL A 78 -5.97 3.33 -1.41
N GLY A 79 -4.79 3.93 -1.27
CA GLY A 79 -4.53 4.87 -0.18
C GLY A 79 -5.45 6.09 -0.19
N LEU A 80 -5.75 6.65 -1.37
CA LEU A 80 -6.68 7.78 -1.47
C LEU A 80 -8.12 7.39 -1.16
N GLY A 81 -8.58 6.25 -1.67
CA GLY A 81 -9.92 5.73 -1.44
C GLY A 81 -10.16 5.46 0.04
N SER A 82 -9.25 4.70 0.65
CA SER A 82 -9.27 4.35 2.07
C SER A 82 -9.18 5.59 2.96
N ALA A 83 -8.30 6.55 2.67
CA ALA A 83 -8.21 7.80 3.45
C ALA A 83 -9.50 8.62 3.40
N VAL A 84 -10.14 8.73 2.23
CA VAL A 84 -11.41 9.46 2.10
C VAL A 84 -12.54 8.74 2.82
N PHE A 85 -12.56 7.40 2.78
CA PHE A 85 -13.49 6.59 3.56
C PHE A 85 -13.33 6.87 5.06
N HIS A 86 -12.14 6.64 5.63
CA HIS A 86 -11.89 6.81 7.06
C HIS A 86 -12.05 8.26 7.55
N ALA A 87 -11.85 9.25 6.68
CA ALA A 87 -12.04 10.64 7.04
C ALA A 87 -13.53 11.03 7.18
N THR A 88 -14.41 10.38 6.42
CA THR A 88 -15.81 10.80 6.28
C THR A 88 -16.81 9.82 6.88
N MET A 89 -16.50 8.52 6.88
CA MET A 89 -17.36 7.40 7.27
C MET A 89 -18.72 7.43 6.56
N LYS A 90 -18.66 7.54 5.23
CA LYS A 90 -19.84 7.71 4.37
C LYS A 90 -20.07 6.58 3.38
N SER A 91 -21.32 6.13 3.29
CA SER A 91 -21.82 5.14 2.33
C SER A 91 -21.51 5.47 0.86
N TRP A 92 -21.45 6.74 0.46
CA TRP A 92 -21.08 7.12 -0.92
C TRP A 92 -19.58 6.91 -1.22
N THR A 93 -18.74 6.83 -0.19
CA THR A 93 -17.36 6.38 -0.35
C THR A 93 -17.30 4.87 -0.56
N GLN A 94 -18.31 4.13 -0.09
CA GLN A 94 -18.53 2.70 -0.30
C GLN A 94 -19.33 2.37 -1.59
N TRP A 95 -19.63 3.37 -2.43
CA TRP A 95 -20.52 3.24 -3.61
C TRP A 95 -21.88 2.58 -3.28
N TYR A 96 -22.54 3.01 -2.20
CA TYR A 96 -23.96 2.68 -2.02
C TYR A 96 -24.83 3.54 -2.94
N ARG A 97 -25.76 2.91 -3.66
CA ARG A 97 -26.77 3.63 -4.43
C ARG A 97 -27.80 4.19 -3.44
N ALA A 98 -27.69 5.48 -3.12
CA ALA A 98 -28.81 6.26 -2.59
C ALA A 98 -29.95 6.27 -3.63
N GLY A 99 -30.77 5.21 -3.69
CA GLY A 99 -31.78 5.07 -4.74
C GLY A 99 -32.44 3.70 -4.85
N GLY A 100 -32.66 3.04 -3.72
CA GLY A 100 -33.36 1.76 -3.66
C GLY A 100 -34.13 1.62 -2.35
N HIS A 101 -35.11 2.48 -2.12
CA HIS A 101 -36.23 2.07 -1.27
C HIS A 101 -36.75 0.75 -1.84
N ARG A 102 -36.54 -0.37 -1.13
CA ARG A 102 -37.45 -1.50 -1.28
C ARG A 102 -38.73 -1.07 -0.58
N PRO A 103 -39.87 -0.88 -1.28
CA PRO A 103 -41.13 -0.62 -0.61
C PRO A 103 -41.57 -1.95 -0.01
N GLY A 104 -41.49 -2.06 1.30
CA GLY A 104 -42.11 -3.17 2.01
C GLY A 104 -41.31 -3.69 3.20
N TYR A 105 -41.07 -2.85 4.20
CA TYR A 105 -41.26 -3.25 5.60
C TYR A 105 -41.67 -1.98 6.36
N ILE A 106 -42.98 -1.82 6.52
CA ILE A 106 -43.53 -0.94 7.55
C ILE A 106 -43.03 -1.53 8.86
N HIS A 107 -42.09 -0.86 9.52
CA HIS A 107 -41.78 -1.16 10.91
C HIS A 107 -42.99 -0.75 11.76
N ASP A 108 -43.92 -1.68 11.94
CA ASP A 108 -44.92 -1.63 12.99
C ASP A 108 -44.21 -1.75 14.35
N PRO A 109 -44.27 -0.74 15.24
CA PRO A 109 -43.50 -0.75 16.48
C PRO A 109 -44.15 -1.58 17.61
N LEU A 110 -45.16 -2.41 17.34
CA LEU A 110 -45.99 -3.03 18.40
C LEU A 110 -45.97 -4.56 18.52
N HIS A 111 -44.96 -5.27 18.00
CA HIS A 111 -44.81 -6.69 18.31
C HIS A 111 -43.36 -7.11 18.60
N ARG A 112 -42.98 -7.01 19.88
CA ARG A 112 -41.98 -7.93 20.46
C ARG A 112 -42.39 -8.34 21.88
N ILE A 113 -43.51 -9.06 21.97
CA ILE A 113 -43.83 -9.96 23.08
C ILE A 113 -43.82 -11.38 22.51
N GLN A 114 -42.80 -12.17 22.85
CA GLN A 114 -42.84 -13.62 23.08
C GLN A 114 -41.45 -14.05 23.58
N VAL A 115 -41.29 -14.36 24.88
CA VAL A 115 -41.52 -15.67 25.54
C VAL A 115 -40.42 -16.69 25.17
N PHE A 116 -39.52 -16.92 26.14
CA PHE A 116 -38.85 -18.20 26.44
C PHE A 116 -38.64 -18.20 27.97
N SER A 117 -39.48 -18.90 28.73
CA SER A 117 -39.37 -20.33 29.12
C SER A 117 -38.37 -20.55 30.27
N GLU A 118 -38.97 -20.58 31.47
CA GLU A 118 -38.72 -21.46 32.61
C GLU A 118 -37.28 -21.85 32.99
N ARG A 119 -36.81 -21.27 34.11
CA ARG A 119 -36.10 -22.02 35.16
C ARG A 119 -36.08 -21.24 36.47
N GLY A 120 -36.53 -21.87 37.56
CA GLY A 120 -36.14 -21.52 38.93
C GLY A 120 -37.26 -20.95 39.80
N GLU A 121 -37.80 -21.82 40.63
CA GLU A 121 -38.85 -21.59 41.63
C GLU A 121 -38.41 -20.70 42.82
N MET A 122 -39.45 -20.27 43.55
CA MET A 122 -39.52 -19.93 44.98
C MET A 122 -39.32 -18.45 45.40
N GLY A 123 -40.44 -17.82 45.76
CA GLY A 123 -40.51 -16.59 46.54
C GLY A 123 -41.94 -16.11 46.77
N TYR A 124 -42.50 -16.41 47.94
CA TYR A 124 -43.86 -16.14 48.42
C TYR A 124 -44.28 -14.64 48.43
N GLY A 125 -45.58 -14.33 48.18
CA GLY A 125 -46.19 -13.04 48.56
C GLY A 125 -47.50 -12.61 47.86
N SER A 126 -48.65 -13.13 48.34
CA SER A 126 -50.04 -12.61 48.38
C SER A 126 -50.53 -11.29 47.70
N TRP A 127 -51.54 -11.42 46.80
CA TRP A 127 -52.84 -10.69 46.52
C TRP A 127 -53.12 -9.21 47.00
N PRO A 128 -54.17 -8.49 46.49
CA PRO A 128 -54.56 -8.11 45.10
C PRO A 128 -54.97 -6.60 44.97
N GLY A 129 -55.18 -6.05 43.76
CA GLY A 129 -55.95 -4.78 43.67
C GLY A 129 -55.96 -3.98 42.36
N SER A 130 -57.14 -3.96 41.71
CA SER A 130 -57.78 -2.83 41.01
C SER A 130 -57.13 -2.23 39.75
N MET A 131 -57.79 -2.51 38.61
CA MET A 131 -57.82 -1.64 37.43
C MET A 131 -58.31 -0.24 37.77
N LYS A 132 -57.54 0.79 37.43
CA LYS A 132 -58.07 2.11 37.03
C LYS A 132 -57.28 2.67 35.85
N THR A 133 -58.03 2.97 34.81
CA THR A 133 -57.65 3.75 33.65
C THR A 133 -57.44 5.22 34.05
N SER A 134 -56.29 5.80 33.70
CA SER A 134 -56.18 7.25 33.52
C SER A 134 -55.00 7.60 32.63
N THR A 135 -55.33 8.17 31.48
CA THR A 135 -54.46 8.93 30.58
C THR A 135 -53.78 10.07 31.33
N GLY A 136 -52.44 10.09 31.34
CA GLY A 136 -51.66 11.11 32.03
C GLY A 136 -50.18 11.10 31.63
N ARG A 137 -49.87 11.80 30.53
CA ARG A 137 -48.61 12.43 30.13
C ARG A 137 -47.40 12.20 31.06
N LEU A 138 -46.41 11.43 30.59
CA LEU A 138 -45.05 11.42 31.17
C LEU A 138 -44.04 11.93 30.15
N ILE A 139 -43.46 13.08 30.50
CA ILE A 139 -42.18 13.58 30.02
C ILE A 139 -41.11 12.60 30.54
N GLY A 140 -40.28 12.07 29.65
CA GLY A 140 -39.23 11.13 30.03
C GLY A 140 -38.22 10.96 28.91
N GLY A 141 -37.21 11.84 28.88
CA GLY A 141 -36.01 11.62 28.08
C GLY A 141 -35.29 10.35 28.52
N ARG A 142 -34.97 9.49 27.56
CA ARG A 142 -33.94 8.46 27.68
C ARG A 142 -33.23 8.35 26.35
N THR A 143 -32.01 8.90 26.32
CA THR A 143 -30.97 8.58 25.35
C THR A 143 -30.60 7.11 25.52
N GLY A 144 -31.26 6.23 24.77
CA GLY A 144 -30.84 4.85 24.56
C GLY A 144 -30.20 4.76 23.19
N VAL A 145 -28.87 4.67 23.15
CA VAL A 145 -28.14 4.30 21.93
C VAL A 145 -28.45 2.83 21.64
N PRO A 146 -29.01 2.46 20.48
CA PRO A 146 -29.22 1.06 20.14
C PRO A 146 -27.87 0.37 19.91
N LEU A 147 -27.70 -0.82 20.49
CA LEU A 147 -26.64 -1.75 20.14
C LEU A 147 -26.85 -2.22 18.69
N GLU A 148 -26.04 -1.68 17.79
CA GLU A 148 -26.07 -1.98 16.36
C GLU A 148 -25.39 -3.33 16.09
N THR A 149 -26.12 -4.23 15.45
CA THR A 149 -25.60 -5.49 14.93
C THR A 149 -24.67 -5.20 13.75
N LYS A 150 -23.41 -5.62 13.85
CA LYS A 150 -22.40 -5.52 12.77
C LYS A 150 -22.83 -6.35 11.55
N ASP A 151 -23.57 -5.77 10.62
CA ASP A 151 -23.70 -6.30 9.26
C ASP A 151 -22.47 -5.87 8.44
N GLN A 152 -21.79 -6.85 7.86
CA GLN A 152 -20.52 -6.66 7.14
C GLN A 152 -20.79 -6.35 5.66
N GLY A 153 -21.15 -5.10 5.34
CA GLY A 153 -21.22 -4.58 3.96
C GLY A 153 -19.89 -4.00 3.49
N SER A 154 -19.55 -4.17 2.20
CA SER A 154 -18.22 -3.83 1.61
C SER A 154 -17.99 -2.34 1.37
N ASP A 155 -16.73 -1.92 1.52
CA ASP A 155 -16.23 -0.59 1.17
C ASP A 155 -15.87 -0.55 -0.32
N ALA A 156 -16.87 -0.49 -1.22
CA ALA A 156 -16.67 -0.81 -2.63
C ALA A 156 -15.64 0.05 -3.39
N ARG A 157 -15.18 1.21 -2.86
CA ARG A 157 -14.09 1.99 -3.49
C ARG A 157 -12.71 1.56 -3.02
N ASP A 158 -12.55 1.23 -1.73
CA ASP A 158 -11.28 0.73 -1.19
C ASP A 158 -11.06 -0.71 -1.66
N ASP A 159 -12.05 -1.58 -1.42
CA ASP A 159 -12.04 -2.99 -1.81
C ASP A 159 -11.77 -3.14 -3.32
N LEU A 160 -12.52 -2.43 -4.17
CA LEU A 160 -12.32 -2.48 -5.62
C LEU A 160 -10.92 -2.05 -6.05
N SER A 161 -10.40 -0.98 -5.44
CA SER A 161 -9.07 -0.48 -5.77
C SER A 161 -7.97 -1.50 -5.43
N MET A 162 -8.17 -2.33 -4.40
CA MET A 162 -7.27 -3.43 -4.06
C MET A 162 -7.26 -4.52 -5.15
N LEU A 163 -8.43 -4.95 -5.64
CA LEU A 163 -8.52 -5.92 -6.73
C LEU A 163 -7.88 -5.39 -8.01
N VAL A 164 -8.14 -4.13 -8.36
CA VAL A 164 -7.52 -3.49 -9.53
C VAL A 164 -6.01 -3.41 -9.37
N ALA A 165 -5.50 -3.02 -8.20
CA ALA A 165 -4.06 -2.97 -7.94
C ALA A 165 -3.40 -4.34 -8.15
N VAL A 166 -3.95 -5.41 -7.56
CA VAL A 166 -3.41 -6.77 -7.73
C VAL A 166 -3.56 -7.25 -9.17
N ALA A 167 -4.64 -6.89 -9.87
CA ALA A 167 -4.85 -7.22 -11.28
C ALA A 167 -3.73 -6.65 -12.17
N THR A 168 -3.29 -5.40 -11.92
CA THR A 168 -2.16 -4.82 -12.67
C THR A 168 -0.85 -5.57 -12.44
N VAL A 169 -0.58 -5.99 -11.20
CA VAL A 169 0.64 -6.75 -10.85
C VAL A 169 0.60 -8.14 -11.49
N LEU A 170 -0.55 -8.80 -11.43
CA LEU A 170 -0.78 -10.12 -12.03
C LEU A 170 -0.66 -10.07 -13.56
N HIS A 171 -1.26 -9.07 -14.20
CA HIS A 171 -1.14 -8.85 -15.63
C HIS A 171 0.33 -8.70 -16.04
N ARG A 172 1.07 -7.83 -15.34
CA ARG A 172 2.48 -7.57 -15.60
C ARG A 172 3.36 -8.81 -15.47
N VAL A 173 3.25 -9.55 -14.36
CA VAL A 173 4.09 -10.74 -14.13
C VAL A 173 3.77 -11.89 -15.11
N CYS A 174 2.55 -11.94 -15.64
CA CYS A 174 2.14 -12.96 -16.61
C CYS A 174 2.46 -12.61 -18.08
N THR A 175 2.70 -11.35 -18.40
CA THR A 175 2.77 -10.87 -19.80
C THR A 175 4.08 -10.22 -20.19
N PHE A 176 5.01 -9.98 -19.25
CA PHE A 176 6.26 -9.25 -19.52
C PHE A 176 7.13 -9.84 -20.65
N ASP A 177 7.04 -11.14 -20.90
CA ASP A 177 7.79 -11.87 -21.93
C ASP A 177 6.92 -12.27 -23.14
N LYS A 178 5.70 -11.73 -23.25
CA LYS A 178 4.72 -12.10 -24.28
C LYS A 178 4.63 -11.05 -25.39
N SER A 179 4.03 -11.44 -26.51
CA SER A 179 3.74 -10.53 -27.62
C SER A 179 2.84 -9.37 -27.17
N LEU A 180 2.93 -8.23 -27.86
CA LEU A 180 2.06 -7.08 -27.60
C LEU A 180 0.58 -7.46 -27.69
N SER A 181 0.20 -8.25 -28.69
CA SER A 181 -1.18 -8.72 -28.87
C SER A 181 -1.66 -9.53 -27.67
N THR A 182 -0.87 -10.49 -27.19
CA THR A 182 -1.21 -11.29 -25.99
C THR A 182 -1.32 -10.40 -24.75
N THR A 183 -0.42 -9.44 -24.60
CA THR A 183 -0.42 -8.50 -23.48
C THR A 183 -1.67 -7.62 -23.47
N VAL A 184 -2.06 -7.08 -24.63
CA VAL A 184 -3.27 -6.26 -24.76
C VAL A 184 -4.53 -7.09 -24.55
N ILE A 185 -4.64 -8.26 -25.19
CA ILE A 185 -5.82 -9.14 -25.07
C ILE A 185 -6.02 -9.57 -23.60
N SER A 186 -4.97 -10.01 -22.92
CA SER A 186 -5.05 -10.38 -21.51
C SER A 186 -5.38 -9.19 -20.61
N GLY A 187 -4.86 -7.98 -20.91
CA GLY A 187 -5.20 -6.76 -20.18
C GLY A 187 -6.68 -6.38 -20.33
N VAL A 188 -7.22 -6.47 -21.54
CA VAL A 188 -8.65 -6.24 -21.82
C VAL A 188 -9.51 -7.29 -21.11
N ALA A 189 -9.11 -8.57 -21.17
CA ALA A 189 -9.84 -9.66 -20.52
C ALA A 189 -9.87 -9.51 -18.99
N ILE A 190 -8.73 -9.22 -18.37
CA ILE A 190 -8.65 -8.96 -16.93
C ILE A 190 -9.49 -7.74 -16.56
N THR A 191 -9.41 -6.64 -17.32
CA THR A 191 -10.20 -5.43 -17.06
C THR A 191 -11.70 -5.71 -17.17
N ALA A 192 -12.14 -6.41 -18.21
CA ALA A 192 -13.54 -6.80 -18.37
C ALA A 192 -14.02 -7.71 -17.23
N GLY A 193 -13.21 -8.69 -16.84
CA GLY A 193 -13.50 -9.59 -15.73
C GLY A 193 -13.59 -8.87 -14.38
N MET A 194 -12.64 -7.98 -14.09
CA MET A 194 -12.66 -7.16 -12.87
C MET A 194 -13.88 -6.24 -12.86
N THR A 195 -14.18 -5.54 -13.95
CA THR A 195 -15.38 -4.67 -14.03
C THR A 195 -16.66 -5.47 -13.82
N ALA A 196 -16.80 -6.64 -14.45
CA ALA A 196 -17.98 -7.50 -14.30
C ALA A 196 -18.13 -8.01 -12.85
N PHE A 197 -17.03 -8.51 -12.26
CA PHE A 197 -17.01 -8.95 -10.86
C PHE A 197 -17.36 -7.81 -9.91
N SER A 198 -16.82 -6.62 -10.15
CA SER A 198 -17.02 -5.44 -9.31
C SER A 198 -18.46 -4.95 -9.38
N ALA A 199 -19.03 -4.91 -10.59
CA ALA A 199 -20.43 -4.59 -10.78
C ALA A 199 -21.33 -5.60 -10.05
N TRP A 200 -21.05 -6.90 -10.17
CA TRP A 200 -21.78 -7.94 -9.46
C TRP A 200 -21.67 -7.79 -7.94
N HIS A 201 -20.46 -7.66 -7.41
CA HIS A 201 -20.18 -7.45 -5.99
C HIS A 201 -20.92 -6.24 -5.42
N CYS A 202 -20.92 -5.10 -6.15
CA CYS A 202 -21.65 -3.91 -5.75
C CYS A 202 -23.18 -4.08 -5.79
N ILE A 203 -23.70 -4.95 -6.66
CA ILE A 203 -25.15 -5.20 -6.79
C ILE A 203 -25.64 -6.17 -5.72
N THR A 204 -24.84 -7.19 -5.39
CA THR A 204 -25.23 -8.25 -4.46
C THR A 204 -24.83 -7.99 -3.02
N ASP A 205 -24.00 -6.98 -2.77
CA ASP A 205 -23.45 -6.66 -1.44
C ASP A 205 -22.73 -7.89 -0.81
N GLU A 206 -21.97 -8.61 -1.64
CA GLU A 206 -21.37 -9.90 -1.28
C GLU A 206 -19.86 -9.78 -1.08
N THR A 207 -19.43 -9.70 0.17
CA THR A 207 -18.04 -9.40 0.57
C THR A 207 -17.13 -10.62 0.66
N VAL A 208 -17.68 -11.83 0.83
CA VAL A 208 -16.87 -13.05 0.96
C VAL A 208 -16.18 -13.37 -0.37
N MET A 209 -16.91 -13.27 -1.47
CA MET A 209 -16.37 -13.57 -2.80
C MET A 209 -15.28 -12.58 -3.21
N HIS A 210 -15.37 -11.32 -2.74
CA HIS A 210 -14.28 -10.36 -2.89
C HIS A 210 -13.00 -10.88 -2.25
N SER A 211 -13.08 -11.25 -0.97
CA SER A 211 -11.94 -11.75 -0.19
C SER A 211 -11.33 -13.03 -0.80
N VAL A 212 -12.20 -13.94 -1.27
CA VAL A 212 -11.77 -15.17 -1.95
C VAL A 212 -11.03 -14.86 -3.25
N LEU A 213 -11.58 -13.98 -4.10
CA LEU A 213 -10.94 -13.59 -5.34
C LEU A 213 -9.59 -12.90 -5.09
N PHE A 214 -9.55 -11.97 -4.13
CA PHE A 214 -8.33 -11.28 -3.72
C PHE A 214 -7.25 -12.28 -3.28
N ALA A 215 -7.60 -13.24 -2.41
CA ALA A 215 -6.67 -14.28 -1.96
C ALA A 215 -6.15 -15.15 -3.12
N ILE A 216 -7.00 -15.56 -4.05
CA ILE A 216 -6.61 -16.31 -5.24
C ILE A 216 -5.60 -15.50 -6.06
N MET A 217 -5.87 -14.22 -6.30
CA MET A 217 -4.97 -13.36 -7.09
C MET A 217 -3.61 -13.18 -6.42
N ILE A 218 -3.56 -13.00 -5.09
CA ILE A 218 -2.30 -12.94 -4.33
C ILE A 218 -1.50 -14.24 -4.46
N VAL A 219 -2.16 -15.40 -4.36
CA VAL A 219 -1.51 -16.71 -4.55
C VAL A 219 -0.93 -16.83 -5.96
N LEU A 220 -1.69 -16.45 -6.99
CA LEU A 220 -1.24 -16.49 -8.38
C LEU A 220 -0.04 -15.56 -8.62
N VAL A 221 -0.08 -14.33 -8.09
CA VAL A 221 1.07 -13.40 -8.14
C VAL A 221 2.30 -14.02 -7.46
N GLY A 222 2.14 -14.60 -6.28
CA GLY A 222 3.23 -15.25 -5.55
C GLY A 222 3.82 -16.46 -6.28
N GLN A 223 2.99 -17.31 -6.87
CA GLN A 223 3.42 -18.46 -7.68
C GLN A 223 4.17 -18.01 -8.93
N LYS A 224 3.62 -17.05 -9.69
CA LYS A 224 4.26 -16.51 -10.89
C LYS A 224 5.57 -15.79 -10.56
N THR A 225 5.60 -15.02 -9.48
CA THR A 225 6.83 -14.35 -9.01
C THR A 225 7.92 -15.38 -8.71
N ARG A 226 7.60 -16.47 -7.98
CA ARG A 226 8.56 -17.55 -7.71
C ARG A 226 9.08 -18.22 -8.98
N MET A 227 8.20 -18.48 -9.95
CA MET A 227 8.59 -19.03 -11.25
C MET A 227 9.57 -18.10 -11.99
N VAL A 228 9.25 -16.80 -12.06
CA VAL A 228 10.08 -15.80 -12.75
C VAL A 228 11.44 -15.61 -12.06
N ILE A 229 11.50 -15.66 -10.72
CA ILE A 229 12.78 -15.63 -9.99
C ILE A 229 13.70 -16.75 -10.47
N THR A 230 13.19 -17.98 -10.56
CA THR A 230 13.98 -19.14 -10.99
C THR A 230 14.39 -19.05 -12.46
N GLN A 231 13.57 -18.43 -13.32
CA GLN A 231 13.87 -18.27 -14.75
C GLN A 231 14.84 -17.14 -15.06
N ARG A 232 14.83 -16.04 -14.28
CA ARG A 232 15.52 -14.78 -14.63
C ARG A 232 16.70 -14.44 -13.72
N VAL A 233 16.86 -15.11 -12.59
CA VAL A 233 17.93 -14.82 -11.63
C VAL A 233 18.85 -16.04 -11.52
N SER A 234 19.88 -16.05 -12.38
CA SER A 234 20.85 -17.14 -12.46
C SER A 234 21.89 -17.11 -11.33
N ASP A 235 22.30 -15.91 -10.88
CA ASP A 235 23.24 -15.74 -9.76
C ASP A 235 22.59 -16.25 -8.45
N PRO A 236 23.12 -17.30 -7.81
CA PRO A 236 22.58 -17.84 -6.56
C PRO A 236 22.55 -16.83 -5.41
N ALA A 237 23.51 -15.91 -5.34
CA ALA A 237 23.58 -14.89 -4.29
C ALA A 237 22.46 -13.86 -4.45
N VAL A 238 22.23 -13.38 -5.68
CA VAL A 238 21.11 -12.47 -5.98
C VAL A 238 19.78 -13.19 -5.79
N ALA A 239 19.66 -14.44 -6.25
CA ALA A 239 18.44 -15.22 -6.11
C ALA A 239 18.05 -15.44 -4.63
N LYS A 240 19.04 -15.61 -3.74
CA LYS A 240 18.81 -15.71 -2.30
C LYS A 240 18.23 -14.42 -1.72
N GLU A 241 18.79 -13.26 -2.05
CA GLU A 241 18.28 -11.95 -1.60
C GLU A 241 16.87 -11.68 -2.14
N VAL A 242 16.63 -11.97 -3.42
CA VAL A 242 15.33 -11.77 -4.07
C VAL A 242 14.26 -12.68 -3.46
N ARG A 243 14.57 -13.95 -3.18
CA ARG A 243 13.66 -14.87 -2.47
C ARG A 243 13.42 -14.44 -1.03
N LYS A 244 14.45 -13.97 -0.33
CA LYS A 244 14.34 -13.40 1.01
C LYS A 244 13.40 -12.19 1.01
N LEU A 245 13.55 -11.29 0.04
CA LEU A 245 12.69 -10.12 -0.11
C LEU A 245 11.23 -10.53 -0.37
N ALA A 246 10.99 -11.50 -1.27
CA ALA A 246 9.65 -12.02 -1.54
C ALA A 246 9.01 -12.66 -0.28
N LEU A 247 9.78 -13.43 0.48
CA LEU A 247 9.33 -14.06 1.72
C LEU A 247 8.93 -13.01 2.75
N TRP A 248 9.81 -12.04 3.04
CA TRP A 248 9.52 -10.99 4.02
C TRP A 248 8.39 -10.06 3.58
N GLY A 249 8.27 -9.75 2.28
CA GLY A 249 7.12 -9.02 1.75
C GLY A 249 5.80 -9.75 2.02
N GLY A 250 5.78 -11.08 1.84
CA GLY A 250 4.64 -11.93 2.19
C GLY A 250 4.35 -11.96 3.68
N ILE A 251 5.37 -12.11 4.53
CA ILE A 251 5.22 -12.10 5.99
C ILE A 251 4.62 -10.78 6.45
N ILE A 252 5.19 -9.64 6.03
CA ILE A 252 4.70 -8.30 6.40
C ILE A 252 3.23 -8.14 5.99
N PHE A 253 2.87 -8.52 4.77
CA PHE A 253 1.49 -8.43 4.29
C PHE A 253 0.51 -9.28 5.13
N ILE A 254 0.87 -10.55 5.40
CA ILE A 254 0.05 -11.47 6.20
C ILE A 254 -0.04 -11.02 7.66
N SER A 255 1.04 -10.48 8.23
CA SER A 255 1.05 -9.91 9.57
C SER A 255 0.05 -8.77 9.70
N GLY A 256 -0.05 -7.90 8.67
CA GLY A 256 -1.12 -6.92 8.61
C GLY A 256 -2.48 -7.59 8.78
N PHE A 257 -2.77 -8.64 8.01
CA PHE A 257 -4.09 -9.30 8.03
C PHE A 257 -4.39 -9.90 9.40
N GLY A 258 -3.38 -10.46 10.05
CA GLY A 258 -3.47 -10.91 11.43
C GLY A 258 -3.83 -9.76 12.40
N ILE A 259 -3.17 -8.61 12.26
CA ILE A 259 -3.44 -7.42 13.08
C ILE A 259 -4.88 -6.91 12.89
N TRP A 260 -5.36 -6.85 11.65
CA TRP A 260 -6.75 -6.49 11.33
C TRP A 260 -7.78 -7.42 11.99
N ASN A 261 -7.53 -8.73 11.97
CA ASN A 261 -8.41 -9.69 12.66
C ASN A 261 -8.40 -9.50 14.18
N ILE A 262 -7.26 -9.14 14.77
CA ILE A 262 -7.17 -8.83 16.20
C ILE A 262 -7.97 -7.56 16.52
N ASP A 263 -7.85 -6.51 15.72
CA ASP A 263 -8.63 -5.27 15.85
C ASP A 263 -10.12 -5.58 15.95
N ASN A 264 -10.63 -6.34 14.98
CA ASN A 264 -12.02 -6.76 14.91
C ASN A 264 -12.47 -7.62 16.11
N ALA A 265 -11.61 -8.52 16.59
CA ALA A 265 -11.97 -9.48 17.64
C ALA A 265 -12.00 -8.87 19.05
N ILE A 266 -11.09 -7.94 19.36
CA ILE A 266 -10.91 -7.40 20.72
C ILE A 266 -11.14 -5.88 20.82
N CYS A 267 -11.86 -5.31 19.87
CA CYS A 267 -12.24 -3.91 19.78
C CYS A 267 -12.60 -3.24 21.13
N SER A 268 -13.53 -3.85 21.89
CA SER A 268 -13.99 -3.30 23.17
C SER A 268 -12.89 -3.24 24.23
N SER A 269 -11.94 -4.18 24.18
CA SER A 269 -10.77 -4.19 25.07
C SER A 269 -9.74 -3.16 24.62
N LEU A 270 -9.50 -3.05 23.31
CA LEU A 270 -8.62 -2.03 22.74
C LEU A 270 -9.09 -0.63 23.11
N THR A 271 -10.38 -0.31 22.93
CA THR A 271 -10.94 1.00 23.32
C THR A 271 -10.76 1.29 24.80
N ARG A 272 -10.95 0.29 25.67
CA ARG A 272 -10.73 0.46 27.11
C ARG A 272 -9.27 0.76 27.42
N TRP A 273 -8.34 0.06 26.79
CA TRP A 273 -6.91 0.29 26.96
C TRP A 273 -6.47 1.64 26.39
N LYS A 274 -7.00 2.07 25.24
CA LYS A 274 -6.78 3.41 24.67
C LYS A 274 -7.15 4.50 25.68
N ARG A 275 -8.32 4.37 26.30
CA ARG A 275 -8.81 5.31 27.32
C ARG A 275 -7.97 5.30 28.60
N ALA A 276 -7.42 4.14 29.00
CA ALA A 276 -6.57 4.01 30.18
C ALA A 276 -5.14 4.55 29.97
N ILE A 277 -4.56 4.30 28.79
CA ILE A 277 -3.19 4.71 28.44
C ILE A 277 -3.13 6.21 28.13
N GLY A 278 -4.18 6.75 27.52
CA GLY A 278 -4.20 8.14 27.07
C GLY A 278 -3.41 8.37 25.78
N MET A 279 -3.41 9.61 25.34
CA MET A 279 -2.76 10.06 24.13
C MET A 279 -1.31 10.49 24.42
N PRO A 280 -0.38 10.44 23.46
CA PRO A 280 -0.54 9.90 22.10
C PRO A 280 -0.34 8.36 22.04
N TRP A 281 -0.06 7.72 23.17
CA TRP A 281 0.32 6.30 23.21
C TRP A 281 -0.81 5.35 22.80
N SER A 282 -2.08 5.79 22.89
CA SER A 282 -3.22 5.07 22.33
C SER A 282 -3.12 4.82 20.82
N PHE A 283 -2.34 5.62 20.07
CA PHE A 283 -2.10 5.39 18.64
C PHE A 283 -1.50 4.01 18.34
N VAL A 284 -0.71 3.47 19.27
CA VAL A 284 -0.13 2.13 19.13
C VAL A 284 -1.22 1.05 19.14
N LEU A 285 -2.37 1.32 19.76
CA LEU A 285 -3.51 0.41 19.85
C LEU A 285 -4.52 0.58 18.70
N GLU A 286 -4.33 1.53 17.79
CA GLU A 286 -5.13 1.64 16.56
C GLU A 286 -4.64 0.60 15.55
N LEU A 287 -5.02 -0.67 15.78
CA LEU A 287 -4.51 -1.82 15.06
C LEU A 287 -4.91 -1.80 13.57
N HIS A 288 -6.08 -1.24 13.23
CA HIS A 288 -6.46 -1.01 11.83
C HIS A 288 -5.50 -0.05 11.11
N GLY A 289 -4.97 0.97 11.79
CA GLY A 289 -3.94 1.84 11.23
C GLY A 289 -2.62 1.09 10.94
N TRP A 290 -2.25 0.12 11.79
CA TRP A 290 -1.12 -0.76 11.54
C TRP A 290 -1.35 -1.71 10.36
N TRP A 291 -2.59 -2.16 10.15
CA TRP A 291 -2.96 -2.92 8.96
C TRP A 291 -2.57 -2.15 7.68
N HIS A 292 -2.95 -0.88 7.54
CA HIS A 292 -2.59 -0.04 6.39
C HIS A 292 -1.08 0.05 6.17
N ILE A 293 -0.30 0.22 7.24
CA ILE A 293 1.16 0.32 7.15
C ILE A 293 1.76 -0.99 6.62
N PHE A 294 1.32 -2.13 7.18
CA PHE A 294 1.88 -3.44 6.86
C PHE A 294 1.48 -3.91 5.46
N THR A 295 0.20 -3.79 5.09
CA THR A 295 -0.24 -4.14 3.73
C THR A 295 0.33 -3.20 2.70
N GLY A 296 0.45 -1.90 2.99
CA GLY A 296 1.12 -0.93 2.13
C GLY A 296 2.58 -1.28 1.87
N ALA A 297 3.34 -1.61 2.92
CA ALA A 297 4.72 -2.05 2.80
C ALA A 297 4.84 -3.37 2.03
N GLY A 298 4.02 -4.37 2.36
CA GLY A 298 4.01 -5.66 1.66
C GLY A 298 3.67 -5.53 0.18
N ALA A 299 2.61 -4.78 -0.15
CA ALA A 299 2.19 -4.51 -1.52
C ALA A 299 3.28 -3.77 -2.30
N TYR A 300 3.89 -2.73 -1.72
CA TYR A 300 5.03 -2.04 -2.32
C TYR A 300 6.19 -2.99 -2.63
N ILE A 301 6.57 -3.86 -1.68
CA ILE A 301 7.64 -4.85 -1.87
C ILE A 301 7.32 -5.74 -3.07
N PHE A 302 6.10 -6.26 -3.19
CA PHE A 302 5.71 -7.10 -4.33
C PHE A 302 5.69 -6.34 -5.65
N ILE A 303 5.14 -5.12 -5.68
CA ILE A 303 5.12 -4.28 -6.89
C ILE A 303 6.56 -4.01 -7.36
N ALA A 304 7.43 -3.56 -6.45
CA ALA A 304 8.82 -3.23 -6.77
C ALA A 304 9.64 -4.48 -7.16
N LEU A 305 9.36 -5.63 -6.52
CA LEU A 305 9.98 -6.91 -6.86
C LEU A 305 9.57 -7.39 -8.26
N VAL A 306 8.26 -7.39 -8.57
CA VAL A 306 7.76 -7.75 -9.91
C VAL A 306 8.32 -6.78 -10.95
N GLU A 307 8.40 -5.48 -10.63
CA GLU A 307 9.02 -4.50 -11.51
C GLU A 307 10.49 -4.80 -11.81
N TYR A 308 11.27 -5.18 -10.80
CA TYR A 308 12.66 -5.59 -10.95
C TYR A 308 12.80 -6.85 -11.81
N LEU A 309 12.02 -7.89 -11.54
CA LEU A 309 12.05 -9.17 -12.26
C LEU A 309 11.61 -9.04 -13.73
N THR A 310 10.71 -8.10 -14.01
CA THR A 310 10.22 -7.78 -15.36
C THR A 310 11.01 -6.65 -16.03
N SER A 311 12.21 -6.35 -15.54
CA SER A 311 13.11 -5.36 -16.14
C SER A 311 14.33 -6.02 -16.77
N GLU A 312 15.00 -5.26 -17.64
CA GLU A 312 16.31 -5.61 -18.20
C GLU A 312 17.39 -5.82 -17.12
N LYS A 313 17.16 -5.30 -15.91
CA LYS A 313 18.10 -5.41 -14.78
C LYS A 313 17.87 -6.66 -13.93
N ALA A 314 16.94 -7.54 -14.31
CA ALA A 314 16.69 -8.79 -13.60
C ALA A 314 17.99 -9.62 -13.54
N GLY A 315 18.33 -10.10 -12.35
CA GLY A 315 19.57 -10.84 -12.10
C GLY A 315 20.73 -9.99 -11.59
N GLN A 316 20.66 -8.65 -11.68
CA GLN A 316 21.68 -7.75 -11.15
C GLN A 316 21.51 -7.50 -9.65
N ALA A 317 22.57 -7.01 -8.99
CA ALA A 317 22.50 -6.60 -7.60
C ALA A 317 21.35 -5.61 -7.33
N LEU A 318 20.58 -5.85 -6.26
CA LEU A 318 19.40 -5.06 -5.91
C LEU A 318 19.76 -3.59 -5.60
N GLY A 319 20.94 -3.30 -5.08
CA GLY A 319 21.39 -1.95 -4.71
C GLY A 319 20.45 -1.25 -3.71
N SER A 320 20.55 0.07 -3.64
CA SER A 320 19.74 0.95 -2.78
C SER A 320 18.47 1.51 -3.45
N ARG A 321 17.91 0.79 -4.44
CA ARG A 321 16.83 1.31 -5.29
C ARG A 321 15.43 1.26 -4.67
N PHE A 322 15.28 0.57 -3.54
CA PHE A 322 14.00 0.33 -2.89
C PHE A 322 13.82 1.22 -1.67
N ALA A 323 12.57 1.60 -1.39
CA ALA A 323 12.20 2.32 -0.18
C ALA A 323 12.28 1.40 1.05
N TRP A 324 12.28 2.03 2.23
CA TRP A 324 12.09 1.33 3.50
C TRP A 324 10.81 0.46 3.46
N PRO A 325 10.75 -0.73 4.08
CA PRO A 325 11.78 -1.38 4.89
C PRO A 325 12.75 -2.28 4.09
N VAL A 326 12.77 -2.22 2.75
CA VAL A 326 13.54 -3.17 1.93
C VAL A 326 15.03 -3.18 2.28
N ASN A 327 15.61 -2.00 2.50
CA ASN A 327 17.00 -1.83 2.91
C ASN A 327 17.34 -2.41 4.29
N LEU A 328 16.36 -2.76 5.13
CA LEU A 328 16.59 -3.52 6.37
C LEU A 328 16.58 -5.05 6.13
N ILE A 329 15.93 -5.49 5.06
CA ILE A 329 15.75 -6.91 4.73
C ILE A 329 16.92 -7.43 3.89
N VAL A 330 17.41 -6.63 2.95
CA VAL A 330 18.45 -7.00 1.97
C VAL A 330 19.64 -6.05 2.04
N ASN A 331 20.85 -6.58 1.88
CA ASN A 331 22.09 -5.77 1.88
C ASN A 331 22.33 -5.08 0.53
N GLY A 332 21.60 -5.46 -0.53
CA GLY A 332 21.64 -4.81 -1.85
C GLY A 332 22.91 -5.05 -2.67
N GLN A 333 24.02 -5.49 -2.07
CA GLN A 333 25.32 -5.69 -2.73
C GLN A 333 25.60 -7.13 -3.19
N ALA A 334 24.64 -8.04 -3.04
CA ALA A 334 24.80 -9.42 -3.48
C ALA A 334 25.03 -9.48 -5.01
N GLY A 335 26.01 -10.26 -5.46
CA GLY A 335 26.43 -10.35 -6.86
C GLY A 335 27.49 -9.31 -7.29
N SER A 336 27.65 -8.20 -6.58
CA SER A 336 28.65 -7.16 -6.92
C SER A 336 30.11 -7.57 -6.64
N LYS A 337 30.33 -8.56 -5.78
CA LYS A 337 31.68 -9.08 -5.46
C LYS A 337 32.21 -10.11 -6.45
N ALA A 338 31.36 -10.68 -7.31
CA ALA A 338 31.78 -11.67 -8.30
C ALA A 338 32.30 -11.04 -9.60
N SER A 339 31.93 -9.78 -9.90
CA SER A 339 32.34 -9.10 -11.14
C SER A 339 33.63 -8.27 -11.02
N SER A 340 34.34 -8.35 -9.89
CA SER A 340 35.60 -7.61 -9.66
C SER A 340 36.83 -8.52 -9.62
N GLN A 341 36.69 -9.79 -10.03
CA GLN A 341 37.76 -10.79 -9.94
C GLN A 341 38.02 -11.55 -11.26
N ASP A 342 37.63 -10.98 -12.41
CA ASP A 342 37.85 -11.64 -13.72
C ASP A 342 38.37 -10.71 -14.84
N ASP A 343 39.01 -9.58 -14.49
CA ASP A 343 39.77 -8.77 -15.43
C ASP A 343 41.22 -8.59 -14.93
N GLY A 344 42.06 -9.60 -15.21
CA GLY A 344 43.45 -9.64 -14.76
C GLY A 344 44.28 -10.79 -15.35
N ALA A 345 44.24 -10.90 -16.68
CA ALA A 345 45.10 -11.64 -17.61
C ALA A 345 46.26 -12.53 -17.11
N THR A 346 46.26 -13.76 -17.64
CA THR A 346 47.38 -14.70 -17.81
C THR A 346 48.57 -14.09 -18.56
N THR A 347 49.79 -14.20 -18.03
CA THR A 347 50.99 -14.60 -18.82
C THR A 347 52.18 -14.92 -17.89
N THR A 348 52.71 -16.13 -18.10
CA THR A 348 53.95 -16.66 -17.54
C THR A 348 55.18 -15.90 -18.05
N SER A 349 56.08 -15.49 -17.15
CA SER A 349 57.53 -15.59 -17.40
C SER A 349 58.30 -15.73 -16.08
N SER A 350 59.21 -16.69 -16.06
CA SER A 350 60.18 -16.97 -15.01
C SER A 350 61.38 -16.04 -15.12
N SER A 351 61.87 -15.49 -14.01
CA SER A 351 63.31 -15.34 -13.73
C SER A 351 63.58 -14.68 -12.38
N THR A 352 64.16 -15.49 -11.48
CA THR A 352 65.38 -15.22 -10.71
C THR A 352 65.52 -13.93 -9.89
N LYS A 353 65.52 -14.11 -8.56
CA LYS A 353 66.14 -13.24 -7.55
C LYS A 353 67.55 -12.80 -7.94
N LYS A 354 67.86 -11.51 -7.78
CA LYS A 354 69.21 -11.06 -7.37
C LYS A 354 69.15 -9.75 -6.56
N LYS A 355 69.75 -9.79 -5.37
CA LYS A 355 70.09 -8.68 -4.47
C LYS A 355 71.34 -7.94 -4.98
N ALA A 356 71.37 -6.61 -4.82
CA ALA A 356 72.53 -5.75 -4.53
C ALA A 356 71.97 -4.33 -4.31
N HIS A 357 71.99 -3.72 -3.12
CA HIS A 357 73.10 -3.07 -2.39
C HIS A 357 73.84 -1.99 -3.19
N GLU A 358 73.67 -0.73 -2.75
CA GLU A 358 74.72 0.26 -2.44
C GLU A 358 74.50 1.71 -2.97
N LYS A 359 74.25 2.59 -1.99
CA LYS A 359 74.72 3.98 -1.72
C LYS A 359 74.60 5.17 -2.70
N ASN A 360 74.33 6.29 -2.03
CA ASN A 360 74.75 7.69 -2.22
C ASN A 360 74.17 8.44 -3.43
N GLY A 361 73.76 9.70 -3.36
CA GLY A 361 73.80 10.73 -2.33
C GLY A 361 73.44 12.08 -2.98
N GLY A 362 73.19 13.11 -2.16
CA GLY A 362 73.34 14.52 -2.58
C GLY A 362 72.12 15.22 -3.18
N ALA A 363 71.41 16.00 -2.35
CA ALA A 363 70.91 17.33 -2.73
C ALA A 363 72.11 18.32 -2.60
N PRO A 364 72.11 19.57 -3.14
CA PRO A 364 71.04 20.58 -2.91
C PRO A 364 70.83 21.66 -4.02
N ALA A 365 69.84 22.54 -3.78
CA ALA A 365 69.82 24.01 -4.06
C ALA A 365 69.96 24.50 -5.54
N THR A 366 69.37 25.59 -6.06
CA THR A 366 68.80 26.85 -5.54
C THR A 366 68.24 27.67 -6.71
N THR A 367 67.40 28.70 -6.39
CA THR A 367 67.18 29.99 -7.11
C THR A 367 66.54 29.93 -8.51
N GLY A 368 65.59 30.75 -8.93
CA GLY A 368 65.12 32.12 -8.65
C GLY A 368 64.69 32.63 -10.05
N THR A 369 63.58 33.32 -10.30
CA THR A 369 63.22 34.70 -9.95
C THR A 369 62.22 35.14 -11.05
N SER A 370 61.15 35.86 -10.65
CA SER A 370 60.35 36.94 -11.33
C SER A 370 60.11 36.90 -12.86
N ALA A 371 59.08 37.48 -13.48
CA ALA A 371 58.06 38.50 -13.20
C ALA A 371 56.96 38.27 -14.29
N GLU A 372 55.66 38.31 -14.00
CA GLU A 372 54.79 39.50 -13.97
C GLU A 372 54.27 39.96 -15.36
N VAL A 373 53.05 40.51 -15.33
CA VAL A 373 52.34 41.30 -16.36
C VAL A 373 51.55 40.49 -17.40
N SER A 374 50.31 40.85 -17.78
CA SER A 374 49.18 41.63 -17.24
C SER A 374 48.17 41.66 -18.39
N THR A 375 46.87 41.57 -18.08
CA THR A 375 45.72 42.22 -18.79
C THR A 375 45.49 41.87 -20.27
N THR A 376 44.29 41.81 -20.84
CA THR A 376 43.00 42.51 -20.68
C THR A 376 42.10 41.83 -21.74
N ASP A 377 40.92 41.31 -21.39
CA ASP A 377 39.61 41.99 -21.43
C ASP A 377 38.84 41.91 -22.77
N VAL A 378 37.52 41.97 -22.59
CA VAL A 378 36.43 42.35 -23.52
C VAL A 378 35.81 41.20 -24.36
N LYS A 379 34.65 40.60 -24.02
CA LYS A 379 33.24 41.05 -23.88
C LYS A 379 32.45 41.15 -25.21
N THR A 380 31.27 40.54 -25.18
CA THR A 380 29.98 40.86 -25.84
C THR A 380 29.49 40.14 -27.11
N ASN A 381 28.26 39.63 -26.93
CA ASN A 381 27.04 39.70 -27.76
C ASN A 381 26.89 38.89 -29.06
N GLY A 382 25.93 37.95 -29.01
CA GLY A 382 24.60 38.12 -29.61
C GLY A 382 24.44 37.85 -31.11
N GLY A 383 23.50 36.96 -31.47
CA GLY A 383 23.01 36.89 -32.85
C GLY A 383 22.19 35.63 -33.16
N ALA A 384 20.88 35.81 -33.35
CA ALA A 384 19.96 34.81 -33.89
C ALA A 384 20.17 34.60 -35.40
N GLY A 385 19.91 33.38 -35.89
CA GLY A 385 19.91 33.07 -37.33
C GLY A 385 19.12 31.79 -37.66
N LYS A 386 18.03 31.96 -38.42
CA LYS A 386 17.13 30.92 -38.95
C LYS A 386 17.71 30.20 -40.18
N MET A 387 17.18 28.98 -40.41
CA MET A 387 17.00 28.27 -41.70
C MET A 387 18.23 27.66 -42.40
N LYS A 388 18.22 26.33 -42.58
CA LYS A 388 17.88 25.70 -43.86
C LYS A 388 17.73 24.17 -43.77
N THR A 389 16.75 23.72 -44.52
CA THR A 389 16.30 22.37 -44.88
C THR A 389 17.40 21.57 -45.60
N ALA A 390 17.50 20.27 -45.32
CA ALA A 390 18.03 19.28 -46.26
C ALA A 390 17.30 17.95 -46.11
N VAL A 391 16.47 17.66 -47.11
CA VAL A 391 15.83 16.38 -47.39
C VAL A 391 16.90 15.40 -47.86
N LYS A 392 16.90 14.17 -47.32
CA LYS A 392 17.43 13.00 -48.02
C LYS A 392 16.48 11.83 -47.83
N THR A 393 15.67 11.62 -48.85
CA THR A 393 14.96 10.39 -49.14
C THR A 393 15.95 9.30 -49.52
N ASN A 394 15.75 8.08 -49.02
CA ASN A 394 15.93 6.85 -49.79
C ASN A 394 15.13 5.75 -49.08
N GLY A 395 14.03 5.35 -49.71
CA GLY A 395 13.32 4.14 -49.36
C GLY A 395 13.95 2.92 -50.01
N ALA A 396 13.76 1.77 -49.40
CA ALA A 396 13.47 0.50 -50.09
C ALA A 396 12.93 -0.50 -49.07
N ALA A 397 11.77 -1.05 -49.41
CA ALA A 397 11.05 -2.06 -48.67
C ALA A 397 11.76 -3.41 -48.67
N LYS A 398 11.50 -4.23 -47.64
CA LYS A 398 11.35 -5.68 -47.81
C LYS A 398 10.42 -6.25 -46.75
N LYS A 399 9.30 -6.79 -47.23
CA LYS A 399 8.40 -7.74 -46.57
C LYS A 399 9.10 -9.09 -46.43
N GLY A 400 8.73 -9.89 -45.44
CA GLY A 400 8.74 -11.35 -45.53
C GLY A 400 9.19 -12.12 -44.29
N LEU A 401 8.23 -12.87 -43.72
CA LEU A 401 8.26 -13.91 -42.69
C LEU A 401 8.37 -13.50 -41.21
#